data_AF-A0A924N9E5-F1
#
_entry.id   AF-A0A924N9E5-F1
#
_cell.length_a   1.000
_cell.length_b   1.000
_cell.length_c   1.000
_cell.angle_alpha   90.00
_cell.angle_beta   90.00
_cell.angle_gamma   90.00
#
_symmetry.space_group_name_H-M   'P 1'
#
loop_
_entity.id
_entity.type
_entity.pdbx_description
1 polymer ?
#
loop_
_entity_poly.entity_id
_entity_poly.type
_entity_poly.pdbx_seq_one_letter_code
_entity_poly.pdbx_strand_id
1 'polypeptide(L)'
;MILPAFERALRVPLLAKLAGANLLIVASALVGVAIERRIPIPGSVVSILGIALGMSLIVNFALVFVALRPLNDLELTASRLSGGDMTARVPSSALADRDIMRVGSTLNTLLDRLTEDRARERQLAAQVISAQDEERARVARELHDSTAQILTAVMLQLGAAARESTTPALDARIVTLRELAAEALEEVRSLSHTMHPR
;
A
#
# COMPACT_ATOMS: atom_id res chain seq x y z
N MET A 1 -2.39 11.22 39.70
CA MET A 1 -3.80 11.52 39.37
C MET A 1 -3.86 12.91 38.73
N ILE A 2 -3.33 13.05 37.51
CA ILE A 2 -3.31 14.31 36.74
C ILE A 2 -4.44 14.19 35.71
N LEU A 3 -5.29 15.21 35.69
CA LEU A 3 -6.72 15.16 35.34
C LEU A 3 -7.06 14.76 33.89
N PRO A 4 -8.23 14.10 33.67
CA PRO A 4 -8.84 13.80 32.36
C PRO A 4 -9.17 15.05 31.50
N ALA A 5 -8.92 16.25 32.03
CA ALA A 5 -8.97 17.51 31.29
C ALA A 5 -7.81 17.65 30.30
N PHE A 6 -6.64 17.04 30.58
CA PHE A 6 -5.46 17.12 29.71
C PHE A 6 -5.65 16.37 28.39
N GLU A 7 -6.26 15.18 28.43
CA GLU A 7 -6.58 14.40 27.22
C GLU A 7 -7.67 15.07 26.36
N ARG A 8 -8.66 15.73 26.99
CA ARG A 8 -9.66 16.52 26.25
C ARG A 8 -9.04 17.74 25.60
N ALA A 9 -8.10 18.39 26.29
CA ALA A 9 -7.33 19.47 25.69
C ALA A 9 -6.60 18.96 24.45
N LEU A 10 -5.95 17.78 24.48
CA LEU A 10 -5.20 17.25 23.34
C LEU A 10 -6.00 17.16 22.02
N ARG A 11 -7.29 16.80 22.08
CA ARG A 11 -8.18 16.66 20.92
C ARG A 11 -8.62 17.96 20.25
N VAL A 12 -8.43 19.09 20.94
CA VAL A 12 -8.75 20.41 20.38
C VAL A 12 -7.64 20.78 19.39
N PRO A 13 -7.95 21.23 18.16
CA PRO A 13 -6.95 21.64 17.18
C PRO A 13 -5.99 22.65 17.81
N LEU A 14 -4.69 22.54 17.50
CA LEU A 14 -3.64 23.39 18.09
C LEU A 14 -3.99 24.88 18.01
N LEU A 15 -4.67 25.28 16.93
CA LEU A 15 -5.21 26.62 16.73
C LEU A 15 -6.14 27.09 17.87
N ALA A 16 -7.09 26.26 18.29
CA ALA A 16 -8.04 26.63 19.33
C ALA A 16 -7.41 26.66 20.72
N LYS A 17 -6.36 25.85 20.97
CA LYS A 17 -5.54 25.97 22.19
C LYS A 17 -4.79 27.29 22.23
N LEU A 18 -4.15 27.65 21.11
CA LEU A 18 -3.35 28.87 21.03
C LEU A 18 -4.23 30.12 21.10
N ALA A 19 -5.37 30.12 20.40
CA ALA A 19 -6.34 31.21 20.46
C ALA A 19 -6.89 31.40 21.88
N GLY A 20 -7.25 30.29 22.56
CA GLY A 20 -7.71 30.32 23.95
C GLY A 20 -6.67 30.90 24.90
N ALA A 21 -5.41 30.48 24.79
CA ALA A 21 -4.32 30.98 25.64
C ALA A 21 -4.09 32.49 25.45
N ASN A 22 -4.05 32.98 24.21
CA ASN A 22 -3.85 34.41 23.94
C ASN A 22 -5.03 35.27 24.39
N LEU A 23 -6.26 34.79 24.22
CA LEU A 23 -7.45 35.49 24.69
C LEU A 23 -7.46 35.61 26.22
N LEU A 24 -6.98 34.57 26.92
CA LEU A 24 -6.83 34.55 28.36
C LEU A 24 -5.78 35.58 28.83
N ILE A 25 -4.61 35.64 28.16
CA ILE A 25 -3.57 36.64 28.44
C ILE A 25 -4.13 38.07 28.28
N VAL A 26 -4.85 38.34 27.19
CA VAL A 26 -5.44 39.66 26.92
C VAL A 26 -6.52 40.00 27.94
N ALA A 27 -7.37 39.05 28.30
CA ALA A 27 -8.39 39.24 29.33
C ALA A 27 -7.75 39.54 30.70
N SER A 28 -6.70 38.82 31.09
CA SER A 28 -5.94 39.09 32.32
C SER A 28 -5.31 40.48 32.33
N ALA A 29 -4.76 40.92 31.19
CA ALA A 29 -4.19 42.27 31.05
C ALA A 29 -5.27 43.37 31.22
N LEU A 30 -6.43 43.20 30.58
CA LEU A 30 -7.58 44.11 30.71
C LEU A 30 -8.12 44.17 32.14
N VAL A 31 -8.24 43.02 32.81
CA VAL A 31 -8.68 42.94 34.20
C VAL A 31 -7.68 43.62 35.14
N GLY A 32 -6.37 43.44 34.93
CA GLY A 32 -5.33 44.14 35.70
C GLY A 32 -5.47 45.66 35.62
N VAL A 33 -5.65 46.20 34.41
CA VAL A 33 -5.89 47.64 34.19
C VAL A 33 -7.18 48.11 34.88
N ALA A 34 -8.23 47.29 34.89
CA ALA A 34 -9.51 47.64 35.52
C ALA A 34 -9.45 47.66 37.07
N ILE A 35 -8.58 46.84 37.67
CA ILE A 35 -8.42 46.71 39.12
C ILE A 35 -7.53 47.84 39.70
N GLU A 36 -6.52 48.31 38.96
CA GLU A 36 -5.54 49.31 39.43
C GLU A 36 -6.05 50.76 39.35
N ARG A 37 -7.19 51.06 39.99
CA ARG A 37 -7.85 52.39 39.99
C ARG A 37 -7.13 53.51 40.75
N ARG A 38 -5.82 53.37 41.02
CA ARG A 38 -5.06 54.38 41.80
C ARG A 38 -4.59 55.58 40.97
N ILE A 39 -4.57 55.46 39.63
CA ILE A 39 -4.17 56.54 38.72
C ILE A 39 -5.30 56.74 37.68
N PRO A 40 -5.87 57.94 37.52
CA PRO A 40 -6.84 58.20 36.47
C PRO A 40 -6.15 58.16 35.10
N ILE A 41 -6.35 57.06 34.37
CA ILE A 41 -5.83 56.90 33.00
C ILE A 41 -6.76 57.63 32.02
N PRO A 42 -6.26 58.46 31.09
CA PRO A 42 -7.07 59.08 30.05
C PRO A 42 -7.79 58.03 29.19
N GLY A 43 -9.05 58.26 28.84
CA GLY A 43 -9.84 57.32 28.01
C GLY A 43 -9.23 57.02 26.63
N SER A 44 -8.46 57.96 26.08
CA SER A 44 -7.69 57.77 24.84
C SER A 44 -6.59 56.72 24.98
N VAL A 45 -5.97 56.59 26.16
CA VAL A 45 -4.91 55.58 26.40
C VAL A 45 -5.53 54.19 26.46
N VAL A 46 -6.72 54.05 27.06
CA VAL A 46 -7.46 52.78 27.13
C VAL A 46 -7.89 52.30 25.75
N SER A 47 -8.38 53.19 24.89
CA SER A 47 -8.77 52.84 23.52
C SER A 47 -7.57 52.44 22.66
N ILE A 48 -6.45 53.16 22.76
CA ILE A 48 -5.20 52.81 22.07
C ILE A 48 -4.70 51.42 22.50
N LEU A 49 -4.69 51.14 23.81
CA LEU A 49 -4.26 49.85 24.34
C LEU A 49 -5.19 48.71 23.87
N GLY A 50 -6.50 48.91 23.88
CA GLY A 50 -7.47 47.93 23.40
C GLY A 50 -7.28 47.62 21.91
N ILE A 51 -7.07 48.65 21.08
CA ILE A 51 -6.78 48.48 19.64
C ILE A 51 -5.46 47.72 19.45
N ALA A 52 -4.40 48.09 20.18
CA ALA A 52 -3.10 47.44 20.08
C ALA A 52 -3.16 45.95 20.45
N LEU A 53 -3.87 45.60 21.54
CA LEU A 53 -4.08 44.22 21.96
C LEU A 53 -4.91 43.43 20.93
N GLY A 54 -5.96 44.04 20.37
CA GLY A 54 -6.77 43.44 19.32
C GLY A 54 -5.96 43.18 18.04
N MET A 55 -5.13 44.14 17.62
CA MET A 55 -4.27 44.01 16.44
C MET A 55 -3.22 42.91 16.64
N SER A 56 -2.60 42.86 17.81
CA SER A 56 -1.65 41.79 18.18
C SER A 56 -2.28 40.40 18.14
N LEU A 57 -3.51 40.25 18.66
CA LEU A 57 -4.27 39.00 18.57
C LEU A 57 -4.52 38.56 17.12
N ILE A 58 -4.93 39.48 16.26
CA ILE A 58 -5.20 39.20 14.84
C ILE A 58 -3.91 38.75 14.13
N VAL A 59 -2.82 39.49 14.31
CA VAL A 59 -1.52 39.15 13.70
C VAL A 59 -1.03 37.80 14.19
N ASN A 60 -1.10 37.53 15.49
CA ASN A 60 -0.68 36.26 16.04
C ASN A 60 -1.52 35.10 15.51
N PHE A 61 -2.84 35.26 15.45
CA PHE A 61 -3.73 34.23 14.91
C PHE A 61 -3.46 33.96 13.43
N ALA A 62 -3.25 35.01 12.62
CA ALA A 62 -2.88 34.87 11.22
C ALA A 62 -1.55 34.13 11.05
N LEU A 63 -0.53 34.48 11.84
CA LEU A 63 0.80 33.87 11.78
C LEU A 63 0.74 32.36 12.09
N VAL A 64 -0.04 31.97 13.09
CA VAL A 64 -0.21 30.56 13.48
C VAL A 64 -0.95 29.79 12.39
N PHE A 65 -2.01 30.36 11.82
CA PHE A 65 -2.76 29.72 10.75
C PHE A 65 -1.88 29.47 9.52
N VAL A 66 -1.05 30.44 9.16
CA VAL A 66 -0.07 30.35 8.07
C VAL A 66 1.00 29.30 8.39
N ALA A 67 1.53 29.26 9.62
CA ALA A 67 2.59 28.34 10.03
C ALA A 67 2.16 26.86 10.08
N LEU A 68 0.88 26.58 10.32
CA LEU A 68 0.37 25.20 10.43
C LEU A 68 -0.04 24.58 9.08
N ARG A 69 -0.18 25.38 8.01
CA ARG A 69 -0.57 24.87 6.68
C ARG A 69 0.29 23.70 6.19
N PRO A 70 1.64 23.76 6.25
CA PRO A 70 2.48 22.67 5.77
C PRO A 70 2.28 21.33 6.51
N LEU A 71 1.92 21.37 7.79
CA LEU A 71 1.63 20.15 8.55
C LEU A 71 0.33 19.49 8.08
N ASN A 72 -0.69 20.29 7.76
CA ASN A 72 -1.93 19.80 7.20
C ASN A 72 -1.72 19.22 5.79
N ASP A 73 -0.82 19.79 4.99
CA ASP A 73 -0.47 19.26 3.67
C ASP A 73 0.21 17.87 3.78
N LEU A 74 1.09 17.69 4.76
CA LEU A 74 1.70 16.39 5.07
C LEU A 74 0.66 15.37 5.50
N GLU A 75 -0.25 15.75 6.41
CA GLU A 75 -1.33 14.87 6.90
C GLU A 75 -2.29 14.46 5.78
N LEU A 76 -2.70 15.40 4.94
CA LEU A 76 -3.55 15.10 3.78
C LEU A 76 -2.86 14.18 2.77
N THR A 77 -1.56 14.38 2.54
CA THR A 77 -0.79 13.50 1.65
C THR A 77 -0.66 12.09 2.25
N ALA A 78 -0.36 11.99 3.55
CA ALA A 78 -0.23 10.71 4.24
C ALA A 78 -1.57 9.95 4.32
N SER A 79 -2.68 10.65 4.53
CA SER A 79 -4.00 10.04 4.55
C SER A 79 -4.44 9.55 3.17
N ARG A 80 -4.14 10.30 2.09
CA ARG A 80 -4.35 9.84 0.70
C ARG A 80 -3.50 8.61 0.38
N LEU A 81 -2.23 8.60 0.79
CA LEU A 81 -1.36 7.43 0.66
C LEU A 81 -1.94 6.21 1.40
N SER A 82 -2.40 6.38 2.63
CA SER A 82 -3.07 5.33 3.41
C SER A 82 -4.34 4.82 2.72
N GLY A 83 -5.06 5.71 2.03
CA GLY A 83 -6.21 5.38 1.17
C GLY A 83 -5.85 4.69 -0.16
N GLY A 84 -4.56 4.47 -0.44
CA GLY A 84 -4.08 3.78 -1.65
C GLY A 84 -3.71 4.70 -2.81
N ASP A 85 -3.83 6.02 -2.67
CA ASP A 85 -3.41 6.97 -3.69
C ASP A 85 -1.88 7.17 -3.65
N MET A 86 -1.17 6.39 -4.46
CA MET A 86 0.29 6.46 -4.60
C MET A 86 0.76 7.65 -5.47
N THR A 87 -0.16 8.42 -6.05
CA THR A 87 0.16 9.60 -6.88
C THR A 87 0.19 10.89 -6.08
N ALA A 88 -0.38 10.88 -4.87
CA ALA A 88 -0.33 12.02 -3.96
C ALA A 88 1.12 12.43 -3.68
N ARG A 89 1.39 13.73 -3.67
CA ARG A 89 2.72 14.30 -3.37
C ARG A 89 2.54 15.49 -2.44
N VAL A 90 3.51 15.66 -1.54
CA VAL A 90 3.57 16.82 -0.65
C VAL A 90 3.91 18.05 -1.50
N PRO A 91 3.07 19.10 -1.49
CA PRO A 91 3.34 20.33 -2.22
C PRO A 91 4.51 21.09 -1.61
N SER A 92 5.22 21.87 -2.44
CA SER A 92 6.25 22.79 -1.95
C SER A 92 5.59 24.00 -1.29
N SER A 93 5.74 24.14 0.02
CA SER A 93 5.20 25.26 0.79
C SER A 93 6.27 26.32 1.03
N ALA A 94 6.10 27.52 0.47
CA ALA A 94 7.03 28.64 0.67
C ALA A 94 7.11 29.12 2.14
N LEU A 95 6.15 28.71 2.96
CA LEU A 95 6.01 29.06 4.37
C LEU A 95 6.54 27.96 5.31
N ALA A 96 6.98 26.82 4.76
CA ALA A 96 7.54 25.73 5.53
C ALA A 96 8.97 26.03 5.93
N ASP A 97 9.34 25.68 7.16
CA ASP A 97 10.73 25.73 7.59
C ASP A 97 11.56 24.59 6.96
N ARG A 98 12.86 24.59 7.25
CA ARG A 98 13.79 23.61 6.69
C ARG A 98 13.48 22.17 7.11
N ASP A 99 12.98 21.96 8.33
CA ASP A 99 12.73 20.63 8.87
C ASP A 99 11.44 20.04 8.27
N ILE A 100 10.38 20.84 8.18
CA ILE A 100 9.14 20.46 7.49
C ILE A 100 9.42 20.16 6.01
N MET A 101 10.21 21.00 5.33
CA MET A 101 10.60 20.76 3.94
C MET A 101 11.37 19.44 3.79
N ARG A 102 12.27 19.11 4.73
CA ARG A 102 13.02 17.84 4.73
C ARG A 102 12.07 16.65 4.91
N VAL A 103 11.09 16.75 5.81
CA VAL A 103 10.09 15.69 6.01
C VAL A 103 9.25 15.51 4.74
N GLY A 104 8.79 16.60 4.13
CA GLY A 104 8.04 16.56 2.87
C GLY A 104 8.82 15.91 1.72
N SER A 105 10.09 16.28 1.54
CA SER A 105 10.95 15.67 0.52
C SER A 105 11.26 14.20 0.80
N THR A 106 11.41 13.84 2.07
CA THR A 106 11.64 12.45 2.49
C THR A 106 10.40 11.61 2.20
N LEU A 107 9.21 12.12 2.52
CA LEU A 107 7.94 11.44 2.22
C LEU A 107 7.76 11.24 0.72
N ASN A 108 8.03 12.27 -0.10
CA ASN A 108 7.99 12.15 -1.56
C ASN A 108 9.01 11.11 -2.08
N THR A 109 10.22 11.07 -1.53
CA THR A 109 11.24 10.06 -1.92
C THR A 109 10.79 8.64 -1.57
N LEU A 110 10.14 8.45 -0.41
CA LEU A 110 9.58 7.16 -0.02
C LEU A 110 8.43 6.74 -0.93
N LEU A 111 7.56 7.68 -1.31
CA LEU A 111 6.48 7.45 -2.28
C LEU A 111 7.00 7.00 -3.64
N ASP A 112 8.06 7.63 -4.14
CA ASP A 112 8.68 7.26 -5.41
C ASP A 112 9.25 5.84 -5.36
N ARG A 113 9.99 5.51 -4.29
CA ARG A 113 10.51 4.14 -4.07
C ARG A 113 9.41 3.10 -3.98
N LEU A 114 8.35 3.37 -3.22
CA LEU A 114 7.20 2.45 -3.12
C LEU A 114 6.52 2.22 -4.47
N THR A 115 6.41 3.26 -5.28
CA THR A 115 5.82 3.17 -6.62
C THR A 115 6.70 2.32 -7.54
N GLU A 116 8.01 2.52 -7.49
CA GLU A 116 8.99 1.74 -8.26
C GLU A 116 9.00 0.27 -7.84
N ASP A 117 9.03 -0.02 -6.53
CA ASP A 117 9.04 -1.38 -6.02
C ASP A 117 7.76 -2.13 -6.37
N ARG A 118 6.59 -1.47 -6.29
CA ARG A 118 5.31 -2.03 -6.79
C ARG A 118 5.34 -2.35 -8.28
N ALA A 119 5.98 -1.51 -9.09
CA ALA A 119 6.12 -1.76 -10.52
C ALA A 119 7.02 -2.97 -10.78
N ARG A 120 8.15 -3.07 -10.07
CA ARG A 120 9.06 -4.22 -10.13
C ARG A 120 8.38 -5.51 -9.67
N GLU A 121 7.63 -5.48 -8.58
CA GLU A 121 6.88 -6.63 -8.07
C GLU A 121 5.91 -7.17 -9.13
N ARG A 122 5.12 -6.28 -9.77
CA ARG A 122 4.21 -6.66 -10.85
C ARG A 122 4.94 -7.26 -12.05
N GLN A 123 6.08 -6.67 -12.42
CA GLN A 123 6.89 -7.19 -13.51
C GLN A 123 7.44 -8.59 -13.20
N LEU A 124 7.98 -8.80 -11.99
CA LEU A 124 8.48 -10.10 -11.57
C LEU A 124 7.36 -11.14 -11.51
N ALA A 125 6.19 -10.78 -10.99
CA ALA A 125 5.03 -11.66 -10.98
C ALA A 125 4.62 -12.08 -12.40
N ALA A 126 4.62 -11.14 -13.35
CA ALA A 126 4.34 -11.44 -14.75
C ALA A 126 5.40 -12.37 -15.37
N GLN A 127 6.68 -12.16 -15.06
CA GLN A 127 7.76 -13.03 -15.52
C GLN A 127 7.65 -14.45 -14.96
N VAL A 128 7.30 -14.59 -13.67
CA VAL A 128 7.10 -15.90 -13.04
C VAL A 128 5.94 -16.65 -13.68
N ILE A 129 4.82 -15.97 -13.95
CA ILE A 129 3.67 -16.57 -14.63
C ILE A 129 4.05 -17.02 -16.03
N SER A 130 4.72 -16.16 -16.82
CA SER A 130 5.18 -16.50 -18.17
C SER A 130 6.12 -17.71 -18.17
N ALA A 131 7.11 -17.72 -17.27
CA ALA A 131 8.04 -18.82 -17.14
C ALA A 131 7.34 -20.13 -16.73
N GLN A 132 6.34 -20.05 -15.86
CA GLN A 132 5.55 -21.21 -15.46
C GLN A 132 4.72 -21.76 -16.62
N ASP A 133 4.13 -20.90 -17.45
CA ASP A 133 3.36 -21.34 -18.62
C ASP A 133 4.26 -21.95 -19.70
N GLU A 134 5.45 -21.39 -19.92
CA GLU A 134 6.47 -21.97 -20.80
C GLU A 134 6.94 -23.35 -20.31
N GLU A 135 7.17 -23.48 -18.99
CA GLU A 135 7.53 -24.75 -18.36
C GLU A 135 6.43 -25.80 -18.54
N ARG A 136 5.17 -25.43 -18.26
CA ARG A 136 4.00 -26.31 -18.43
C ARG A 136 3.85 -26.77 -19.88
N ALA A 137 3.99 -25.85 -20.84
CA ALA A 137 3.94 -26.18 -22.26
C ALA A 137 5.12 -27.07 -22.71
N ARG A 138 6.30 -26.92 -22.10
CA ARG A 138 7.45 -27.80 -22.34
C ARG A 138 7.19 -29.21 -21.80
N VAL A 139 6.74 -29.32 -20.56
CA VAL A 139 6.41 -30.61 -19.92
C VAL A 139 5.31 -31.34 -20.68
N ALA A 140 4.25 -30.65 -21.10
CA ALA A 140 3.18 -31.25 -21.90
C ALA A 140 3.72 -31.86 -23.21
N ARG A 141 4.57 -31.13 -23.93
CA ARG A 141 5.21 -31.64 -25.16
C ARG A 141 6.11 -32.84 -24.88
N GLU A 142 6.93 -32.80 -23.84
CA GLU A 142 7.83 -33.91 -23.51
C GLU A 142 7.05 -35.18 -23.12
N LEU A 143 5.96 -35.05 -22.35
CA LEU A 143 5.07 -36.16 -22.03
C LEU A 143 4.41 -36.78 -23.27
N HIS A 144 3.96 -35.93 -24.20
CA HIS A 144 3.34 -36.40 -25.45
C HIS A 144 4.35 -37.04 -26.40
N ASP A 145 5.51 -36.41 -26.58
CA ASP A 145 6.51 -36.85 -27.56
C ASP A 145 7.29 -38.05 -27.05
N SER A 146 7.66 -38.12 -25.78
CA SER A 146 8.45 -39.24 -25.26
C SER A 146 7.55 -40.35 -24.73
N THR A 147 6.75 -40.06 -23.69
CA THR A 147 6.04 -41.10 -22.94
C THR A 147 4.91 -41.74 -23.74
N ALA A 148 4.09 -40.95 -24.43
CA ALA A 148 2.99 -41.49 -25.22
C ALA A 148 3.48 -42.27 -26.47
N GLN A 149 4.60 -41.85 -27.08
CA GLN A 149 5.21 -42.59 -28.18
C GLN A 149 5.79 -43.93 -27.71
N ILE A 150 6.48 -43.97 -26.57
CA ILE A 150 7.00 -45.21 -25.97
C ILE A 150 5.85 -46.18 -25.67
N LEU A 151 4.76 -45.72 -25.05
CA LEU A 151 3.59 -46.55 -24.76
C LEU A 151 2.95 -47.09 -26.03
N THR A 152 2.88 -46.28 -27.09
CA THR A 152 2.40 -46.72 -28.41
C THR A 152 3.29 -47.83 -28.98
N ALA A 153 4.62 -47.69 -28.88
CA ALA A 153 5.56 -48.73 -29.31
C ALA A 153 5.41 -50.03 -28.51
N VAL A 154 5.23 -49.93 -27.18
CA VAL A 154 4.95 -51.10 -26.32
C VAL A 154 3.66 -51.80 -26.75
N MET A 155 2.58 -51.06 -27.02
CA MET A 155 1.33 -51.65 -27.51
C MET A 155 1.48 -52.37 -28.86
N LEU A 156 2.32 -51.85 -29.76
CA LEU A 156 2.62 -52.49 -31.04
C LEU A 156 3.41 -53.80 -30.84
N GLN A 157 4.41 -53.81 -29.97
CA GLN A 157 5.19 -55.01 -29.65
C GLN A 157 4.33 -56.08 -28.97
N LEU A 158 3.47 -55.69 -28.01
CA LEU A 158 2.51 -56.61 -27.40
C LEU A 158 1.54 -57.18 -28.43
N GLY A 159 1.08 -56.36 -29.40
CA GLY A 159 0.24 -56.82 -30.50
C GLY A 159 0.93 -57.82 -31.43
N ALA A 160 2.24 -57.68 -31.66
CA ALA A 160 3.04 -58.66 -32.39
C ALA A 160 3.21 -59.96 -31.59
N ALA A 161 3.57 -59.86 -30.31
CA ALA A 161 3.71 -61.01 -29.41
C ALA A 161 2.41 -61.82 -29.29
N ALA A 162 1.25 -61.17 -29.29
CA ALA A 162 -0.05 -61.85 -29.28
C ALA A 162 -0.29 -62.71 -30.53
N ARG A 163 0.28 -62.33 -31.69
CA ARG A 163 0.17 -63.12 -32.93
C ARG A 163 1.12 -64.32 -32.96
N GLU A 164 2.21 -64.27 -32.20
CA GLU A 164 3.23 -65.33 -32.12
C GLU A 164 3.01 -66.29 -30.93
N SER A 165 2.08 -65.95 -30.04
CA SER A 165 1.75 -66.73 -28.87
C SER A 165 1.15 -68.11 -29.23
N THR A 166 1.57 -69.12 -28.47
CA THR A 166 1.20 -70.54 -28.67
C THR A 166 0.40 -71.13 -27.51
N THR A 167 0.14 -70.35 -26.45
CA THR A 167 -0.60 -70.84 -25.27
C THR A 167 -1.70 -69.86 -24.83
N PRO A 168 -2.89 -70.36 -24.44
CA PRO A 168 -3.99 -69.49 -23.98
C PRO A 168 -3.64 -68.63 -22.76
N ALA A 169 -2.76 -69.13 -21.88
CA ALA A 169 -2.31 -68.39 -20.70
C ALA A 169 -1.41 -67.19 -21.05
N LEU A 170 -0.57 -67.31 -22.10
CA LEU A 170 0.26 -66.21 -22.57
C LEU A 170 -0.59 -65.15 -23.29
N ASP A 171 -1.58 -65.56 -24.08
CA ASP A 171 -2.55 -64.65 -24.72
C ASP A 171 -3.28 -63.79 -23.69
N ALA A 172 -3.85 -64.42 -22.65
CA ALA A 172 -4.57 -63.70 -21.60
C ALA A 172 -3.67 -62.65 -20.92
N ARG A 173 -2.39 -62.98 -20.70
CA ARG A 173 -1.42 -62.09 -20.05
C ARG A 173 -1.01 -60.92 -20.96
N ILE A 174 -0.87 -61.16 -22.27
CA ILE A 174 -0.61 -60.10 -23.26
C ILE A 174 -1.80 -59.14 -23.36
N VAL A 175 -3.04 -59.65 -23.33
CA VAL A 175 -4.25 -58.82 -23.32
C VAL A 175 -4.25 -57.90 -22.09
N THR A 176 -4.01 -58.43 -20.89
CA THR A 176 -3.92 -57.62 -19.67
C THR A 176 -2.83 -56.54 -19.75
N LEU A 177 -1.63 -56.88 -20.25
CA LEU A 177 -0.53 -55.91 -20.41
C LEU A 177 -0.90 -54.80 -21.41
N ARG A 178 -1.64 -55.15 -22.48
CA ARG A 178 -2.10 -54.20 -23.48
C ARG A 178 -3.16 -53.27 -22.93
N GLU A 179 -4.07 -53.76 -22.10
CA GLU A 179 -5.07 -52.95 -21.39
C GLU A 179 -4.40 -51.94 -20.44
N LEU A 180 -3.43 -52.40 -19.64
CA LEU A 180 -2.65 -51.52 -18.74
C LEU A 180 -1.86 -50.45 -19.51
N ALA A 181 -1.24 -50.82 -20.64
CA ALA A 181 -0.52 -49.85 -21.48
C ALA A 181 -1.46 -48.83 -22.13
N ALA A 182 -2.68 -49.24 -22.50
CA ALA A 182 -3.68 -48.35 -23.06
C ALA A 182 -4.23 -47.37 -22.00
N GLU A 183 -4.44 -47.85 -20.78
CA GLU A 183 -4.85 -47.02 -19.64
C GLU A 183 -3.78 -45.96 -19.31
N ALA A 184 -2.51 -46.37 -19.20
CA ALA A 184 -1.41 -45.45 -18.96
C ALA A 184 -1.25 -44.40 -20.08
N LEU A 185 -1.49 -44.79 -21.34
CA LEU A 185 -1.44 -43.87 -22.48
C LEU A 185 -2.55 -42.81 -22.41
N GLU A 186 -3.75 -43.20 -21.99
CA GLU A 186 -4.86 -42.28 -21.82
C GLU A 186 -4.62 -41.31 -20.65
N GLU A 187 -4.05 -41.80 -19.55
CA GLU A 187 -3.67 -40.96 -18.41
C GLU A 187 -2.61 -39.91 -18.79
N VAL A 188 -1.58 -40.30 -19.54
CA VAL A 188 -0.55 -39.38 -20.06
C VAL A 188 -1.15 -38.33 -21.00
N ARG A 189 -2.05 -38.73 -21.91
CA ARG A 189 -2.73 -37.79 -22.82
C ARG A 189 -3.60 -36.80 -22.05
N SER A 190 -4.37 -37.27 -21.08
CA SER A 190 -5.19 -36.42 -20.22
C SER A 190 -4.35 -35.40 -19.45
N LEU A 191 -3.22 -35.83 -18.88
CA LEU A 191 -2.27 -34.95 -18.18
C LEU A 191 -1.62 -33.91 -19.12
N SER A 192 -1.19 -34.35 -20.31
CA SER A 192 -0.65 -33.46 -21.34
C SER A 192 -1.66 -32.40 -21.80
N HIS A 193 -2.95 -32.75 -21.88
CA HIS A 193 -4.00 -31.82 -22.26
C HIS A 193 -4.32 -30.81 -21.15
N THR A 194 -4.31 -31.22 -19.88
CA THR A 194 -4.55 -30.31 -18.75
C THR A 194 -3.39 -29.35 -18.48
N MET A 195 -2.16 -29.71 -18.89
CA MET A 195 -0.97 -28.87 -18.76
C MET A 195 -0.78 -27.85 -19.90
N HIS A 196 -1.56 -27.92 -20.98
CA HIS A 196 -1.49 -26.91 -22.04
C HIS A 196 -2.09 -25.58 -21.57
N PRO A 197 -1.37 -24.45 -21.70
CA PRO A 197 -1.91 -23.14 -21.35
C PRO A 197 -3.11 -22.78 -22.26
N ARG A 198 -4.09 -22.06 -21.70
CA ARG A 198 -5.23 -21.48 -22.44
C ARG A 198 -4.91 -20.08 -22.94
#